data_AF-A0ABD4ZHL3-F1
#
_entry.id   AF-A0ABD4ZHL3-F1
#
_cell.length_a   1.000
_cell.length_b   1.000
_cell.length_c   1.000
_cell.angle_alpha   90.00
_cell.angle_beta   90.00
_cell.angle_gamma   90.00
#
_symmetry.space_group_name_H-M   'P 1'
#
loop_
_entity.id
_entity.type
_entity.pdbx_description
1 polymer ?
#
loop_
_entity_poly.entity_id
_entity_poly.type
_entity_poly.pdbx_seq_one_letter_code
_entity_poly.pdbx_strand_id
1 'polypeptide(L)'
;ADAELQKTMTITAAEYFDSFPDMGRKNAEVQLQEAIDRLWDRSIILKNDEKREEFRWIQYRAQYAKGEGKAQITFSDAVMPYLTQLKGQFTR
;
A
#
# COMPACT_ATOMS: atom_id res chain seq x y z
N ALA A 1 9.08 4.85 20.75
CA ALA A 1 7.92 3.96 20.66
C ALA A 1 7.99 3.29 19.31
N ASP A 2 8.28 2.00 19.27
CA ASP A 2 8.19 1.22 18.04
C ASP A 2 6.75 1.36 17.53
N ALA A 3 6.59 1.95 16.35
CA ALA A 3 5.29 1.97 15.69
C ALA A 3 4.95 0.52 15.37
N GLU A 4 4.09 -0.08 16.20
CA GLU A 4 3.56 -1.41 15.99
C GLU A 4 3.04 -1.50 14.55
N LEU A 5 3.55 -2.43 13.75
CA LEU A 5 3.14 -2.53 12.34
C LEU A 5 1.67 -2.91 12.28
N GLN A 6 0.85 -1.93 11.95
CA GLN A 6 -0.56 -2.15 11.72
C GLN A 6 -0.73 -2.82 10.35
N LYS A 7 -1.26 -4.04 10.36
CA LYS A 7 -1.57 -4.80 9.14
C LYS A 7 -2.61 -4.08 8.29
N THR A 8 -3.56 -3.40 8.93
CA THR A 8 -4.59 -2.59 8.27
C THR A 8 -4.28 -1.12 8.44
N MET A 9 -4.34 -0.36 7.34
CA MET A 9 -4.08 1.07 7.33
C MET A 9 -5.17 1.80 6.56
N THR A 10 -5.50 3.01 7.02
CA THR A 10 -6.35 3.96 6.29
C THR A 10 -5.43 4.97 5.63
N ILE A 11 -5.65 5.22 4.33
CA ILE A 11 -4.92 6.21 3.54
C ILE A 11 -5.95 7.21 3.01
N THR A 12 -5.71 8.48 3.24
CA THR A 12 -6.53 9.56 2.69
C THR A 12 -5.88 10.15 1.42
N ALA A 13 -6.71 10.68 0.52
CA ALA A 13 -6.27 11.37 -0.67
C ALA A 13 -5.45 12.63 -0.33
N ALA A 14 -5.70 13.24 0.84
CA ALA A 14 -4.92 14.35 1.37
C ALA A 14 -3.49 13.91 1.73
N GLU A 15 -3.34 12.87 2.56
CA GLU A 15 -2.02 12.31 2.92
C GLU A 15 -1.24 11.84 1.69
N TYR A 16 -1.94 11.23 0.73
CA TYR A 16 -1.35 10.80 -0.53
C TYR A 16 -0.82 12.00 -1.32
N PHE A 17 -1.60 13.08 -1.45
CA PHE A 17 -1.16 14.30 -2.13
C PHE A 17 0.00 14.99 -1.41
N ASP A 18 -0.04 15.09 -0.08
CA ASP A 18 1.02 15.73 0.70
C ASP A 18 2.37 14.98 0.55
N SER A 19 2.30 13.67 0.31
CA SER A 19 3.48 12.85 0.00
C SER A 19 4.00 13.04 -1.44
N PHE A 20 3.16 13.55 -2.35
CA PHE A 20 3.47 13.74 -3.78
C PHE A 20 2.87 15.05 -4.32
N PRO A 21 3.37 16.23 -3.88
CA PRO A 21 2.76 17.52 -4.18
C PRO A 21 2.70 17.87 -5.68
N ASP A 22 3.55 17.25 -6.51
CA ASP A 22 3.61 17.47 -7.96
C ASP A 22 2.46 16.80 -8.74
N MET A 23 1.65 15.92 -8.13
CA MET A 23 0.57 15.18 -8.81
C MET A 23 -0.68 16.01 -9.15
N GLY A 24 -0.83 17.21 -8.57
CA GLY A 24 -1.99 18.08 -8.75
C GLY A 24 -3.26 17.63 -8.00
N ARG A 25 -3.90 18.55 -7.27
CA ARG A 25 -5.01 18.23 -6.33
C ARG A 25 -6.30 17.74 -6.96
N LYS A 26 -6.59 18.08 -8.23
CA LYS A 26 -7.91 17.86 -8.84
C LYS A 26 -8.29 16.39 -9.03
N ASN A 27 -7.34 15.45 -8.94
CA ASN A 27 -7.57 14.02 -9.20
C ASN A 27 -7.02 13.10 -8.08
N ALA A 28 -6.72 13.61 -6.89
CA ALA A 28 -6.04 12.84 -5.85
C ALA A 28 -6.81 11.58 -5.41
N GLU A 29 -8.14 11.64 -5.30
CA GLU A 29 -8.96 10.47 -4.96
C GLU A 29 -8.91 9.40 -6.05
N VAL A 30 -9.05 9.80 -7.32
CA VAL A 30 -8.97 8.88 -8.47
C VAL A 30 -7.59 8.23 -8.55
N GLN A 31 -6.52 9.02 -8.39
CA GLN A 31 -5.16 8.49 -8.41
C GLN A 31 -4.87 7.55 -7.23
N LEU A 32 -5.40 7.84 -6.04
CA LEU A 32 -5.31 6.94 -4.90
C LEU A 32 -6.02 5.61 -5.19
N GLN A 33 -7.24 5.65 -5.73
CA GLN A 33 -7.98 4.46 -6.14
C GLN A 33 -7.20 3.63 -7.17
N GLU A 34 -6.68 4.28 -8.22
CA GLU A 34 -5.86 3.62 -9.24
C GLU A 34 -4.58 3.03 -8.65
N ALA A 35 -3.92 3.73 -7.73
CA ALA A 35 -2.69 3.24 -7.09
C ALA A 35 -2.96 1.97 -6.27
N ILE A 36 -4.08 1.94 -5.55
CA ILE A 36 -4.47 0.80 -4.73
C ILE A 36 -4.93 -0.37 -5.60
N ASP A 37 -5.69 -0.12 -6.66
CA ASP A 37 -6.08 -1.16 -7.62
C ASP A 37 -4.85 -1.75 -8.33
N ARG A 38 -3.87 -0.91 -8.69
CA ARG A 38 -2.57 -1.41 -9.19
C ARG A 38 -1.87 -2.27 -8.14
N LEU A 39 -1.89 -1.89 -6.86
CA LEU A 39 -1.27 -2.68 -5.78
C LEU A 39 -1.96 -4.03 -5.59
N TRP A 40 -3.29 -4.08 -5.72
CA TRP A 40 -4.07 -5.32 -5.70
C TRP A 40 -3.65 -6.29 -6.80
N ASP A 41 -3.46 -5.78 -8.02
CA ASP A 41 -3.09 -6.60 -9.18
C ASP A 41 -1.62 -7.08 -9.12
N ARG A 42 -0.78 -6.46 -8.29
CA ARG A 42 0.62 -6.84 -8.13
C ARG A 42 0.80 -8.01 -7.18
N SER A 43 1.91 -8.70 -7.37
CA SER A 43 2.44 -9.71 -6.46
C SER A 43 3.91 -9.40 -6.16
N ILE A 44 4.39 -9.93 -5.04
CA ILE A 44 5.80 -10.03 -4.71
C ILE A 44 6.22 -11.45 -5.06
N ILE A 45 7.33 -11.57 -5.78
CA ILE A 45 7.95 -12.84 -6.10
C ILE A 45 9.24 -12.94 -5.31
N LEU A 46 9.30 -13.89 -4.37
CA LEU A 46 10.51 -14.25 -3.67
C LEU A 46 11.09 -15.51 -4.32
N LYS A 47 12.32 -15.43 -4.82
CA LYS A 47 12.99 -16.55 -5.49
C LYS A 47 14.39 -16.74 -4.95
N ASN A 48 14.72 -17.98 -4.61
CA ASN A 48 16.09 -18.46 -4.39
C ASN A 48 16.34 -19.73 -5.24
N ASP A 49 17.47 -20.39 -5.04
CA ASP A 49 17.86 -21.57 -5.84
C ASP A 49 16.95 -22.79 -5.62
N GLU A 50 16.20 -22.83 -4.51
CA GLU A 50 15.37 -23.97 -4.11
C GLU A 50 13.87 -23.73 -4.30
N LYS A 51 13.43 -22.48 -4.18
CA LYS A 51 12.01 -22.11 -4.09
C LYS A 51 11.70 -20.81 -4.81
N ARG A 52 10.48 -20.78 -5.36
CA ARG A 52 9.83 -19.58 -5.88
C ARG A 52 8.47 -19.46 -5.21
N GLU A 53 8.28 -18.39 -4.46
CA GLU A 53 7.04 -18.07 -3.78
C GLU A 53 6.48 -16.77 -4.34
N GLU A 54 5.17 -16.71 -4.48
CA GLU A 54 4.47 -15.54 -4.99
C GLU A 54 3.31 -15.21 -4.05
N PHE A 55 3.25 -13.96 -3.60
CA PHE A 55 2.23 -13.49 -2.67
C PHE A 55 1.70 -12.11 -3.07
N ARG A 56 0.42 -11.86 -2.76
CA ARG A 56 -0.22 -10.56 -2.98
C ARG A 56 0.31 -9.53 -2.00
N TRP A 57 0.36 -8.26 -2.42
CA TRP A 57 0.68 -7.15 -1.53
C TRP A 57 -0.38 -6.92 -0.45
N ILE A 58 -1.64 -6.90 -0.85
CA ILE A 58 -2.79 -6.68 0.04
C ILE A 58 -3.72 -7.90 0.03
N GLN A 59 -4.31 -8.19 1.17
CA GLN A 59 -5.15 -9.37 1.41
C GLN A 59 -6.54 -9.24 0.80
N TYR A 60 -7.07 -8.01 0.78
CA TYR A 60 -8.38 -7.69 0.22
C TYR A 60 -8.26 -6.52 -0.73
N ARG A 61 -9.07 -6.51 -1.79
CA ARG A 61 -9.25 -5.32 -2.60
C ARG A 61 -9.80 -4.21 -1.69
N ALA A 62 -9.26 -3.01 -1.85
CA ALA A 62 -9.55 -1.93 -0.90
C ALA A 62 -11.03 -1.54 -0.88
N GLN A 63 -11.46 -1.12 0.30
CA GLN A 63 -12.77 -0.55 0.52
C GLN A 63 -12.68 0.96 0.36
N TYR A 64 -13.44 1.50 -0.60
CA TYR A 64 -13.50 2.92 -0.87
C TYR A 64 -14.76 3.50 -0.22
N ALA A 65 -14.58 4.44 0.72
CA ALA A 65 -15.70 5.19 1.28
C ALA A 65 -16.05 6.35 0.33
N LYS A 66 -17.10 6.17 -0.46
CA LYS A 66 -17.52 7.12 -1.51
C LYS A 66 -17.75 8.51 -0.91
N GLY A 67 -17.02 9.51 -1.42
CA GLY A 67 -17.16 10.92 -1.02
C GLY A 67 -16.32 11.32 0.20
N GLU A 68 -15.60 10.40 0.84
CA GLU A 68 -14.70 10.70 1.97
C GLU A 68 -13.22 10.78 1.57
N GLY A 69 -12.88 10.44 0.32
CA GLY A 69 -11.51 10.51 -0.17
C GLY A 69 -10.54 9.62 0.61
N LYS A 70 -11.01 8.51 1.19
CA LYS A 70 -10.21 7.58 1.98
C LYS A 70 -10.37 6.15 1.49
N ALA A 71 -9.31 5.38 1.62
CA ALA A 71 -9.27 3.96 1.31
C ALA A 71 -8.64 3.19 2.47
N GLN A 72 -9.17 2.01 2.73
CA GLN A 72 -8.58 1.09 3.71
C GLN A 72 -7.93 -0.08 2.99
N ILE A 73 -6.67 -0.35 3.33
CA ILE A 73 -5.91 -1.50 2.84
C ILE A 73 -5.52 -2.40 4.01
N THR A 74 -5.42 -3.70 3.73
CA THR A 74 -4.89 -4.69 4.67
C THR A 74 -3.75 -5.41 3.97
N PHE A 75 -2.53 -5.30 4.47
CA PHE A 75 -1.39 -6.04 3.93
C PHE A 75 -1.59 -7.55 4.11
N SER A 76 -1.11 -8.34 3.16
CA SER A 76 -1.10 -9.79 3.32
C SER A 76 -0.13 -10.20 4.43
N ASP A 77 -0.45 -11.28 5.15
CA ASP A 77 0.41 -11.81 6.23
C ASP A 77 1.83 -12.11 5.75
N ALA A 78 1.95 -12.61 4.51
CA ALA A 78 3.24 -12.90 3.88
C ALA A 78 4.12 -11.66 3.67
N VAL A 79 3.54 -10.45 3.58
CA VAL A 79 4.29 -9.20 3.35
C VAL A 79 4.78 -8.58 4.66
N MET A 80 4.05 -8.81 5.76
CA MET A 80 4.30 -8.14 7.05
C MET A 80 5.76 -8.20 7.54
N PRO A 81 6.48 -9.34 7.47
CA PRO A 81 7.87 -9.42 7.90
C PRO A 81 8.83 -8.53 7.10
N TYR A 82 8.46 -8.18 5.87
CA TYR A 82 9.29 -7.43 4.94
C TYR A 82 8.96 -5.93 4.91
N LEU A 83 7.83 -5.49 5.47
CA LEU A 83 7.43 -4.07 5.48
C LEU A 83 8.40 -3.16 6.23
N THR A 84 8.99 -3.64 7.33
CA THR A 84 10.03 -2.91 8.07
C THR A 84 11.30 -2.72 7.26
N GLN A 85 11.67 -3.74 6.50
CA GLN A 85 12.82 -3.67 5.58
C GLN A 85 12.55 -2.69 4.45
N LEU A 86 11.31 -2.64 3.93
CA LEU A 86 10.89 -1.65 2.92
C LEU A 86 10.95 -0.23 3.48
N LYS A 87 10.49 0.03 4.70
CA LYS A 87 10.54 1.38 5.31
C LYS A 87 11.98 1.95 5.34
N GLY A 88 12.99 1.11 5.58
CA GLY A 88 14.40 1.52 5.55
C GLY A 88 14.95 1.85 4.15
N GLN A 89 14.30 1.41 3.07
CA GLN A 89 14.73 1.68 1.68
C GLN A 89 13.98 2.84 1.02
N PHE A 90 12.77 3.15 1.47
CA PHE A 90 11.93 4.22 0.89
C PHE A 90 11.84 5.50 1.75
N THR A 91 12.39 5.48 2.97
CA THR A 91 12.45 6.67 3.83
C THR A 91 13.90 7.17 3.88
N ARG A 92 14.15 8.41 3.43
CA ARG A 92 15.38 9.15 3.76
C ARG A 92 15.19 9.89 5.08
#